data_AF-A0A945H021-F1
#
_entry.id   AF-A0A945H021-F1
#
_cell.length_a   1.000
_cell.length_b   1.000
_cell.length_c   1.000
_cell.angle_alpha   90.00
_cell.angle_beta   90.00
_cell.angle_gamma   90.00
#
_symmetry.space_group_name_H-M   'P 1'
#
loop_
_entity.id
_entity.type
_entity.pdbx_description
1 polymer ?
#
loop_
_entity_poly.entity_id
_entity_poly.type
_entity_poly.pdbx_seq_one_letter_code
_entity_poly.pdbx_strand_id
1 'polypeptide(L)'
;MGIQVEYNPDLALRNISEYTKGNRNKEECIPENLVVGKIYSFLKKGQRNYWLFGEIPLIATKGNEILSRPIAGILIKEATHFIENGEVYTKGKYEVIEVFKDNKIYFECFDRIGIRKENRDMAKFRPE
;
A
#
# COMPACT_ATOMS: atom_id res chain seq x y z
N MET A 1 10.85 21.12 15.17
CA MET A 1 11.36 21.19 13.79
C MET A 1 11.97 19.83 13.47
N GLY A 2 11.43 19.09 12.51
CA GLY A 2 11.83 17.70 12.26
C GLY A 2 11.20 17.16 10.98
N ILE A 3 11.70 16.02 10.53
CA ILE A 3 11.17 15.30 9.37
C ILE A 3 9.88 14.58 9.80
N GLN A 4 8.78 14.80 9.08
CA GLN A 4 7.51 14.11 9.33
C GLN A 4 7.24 13.10 8.21
N VAL A 5 7.48 11.82 8.52
CA VAL A 5 7.26 10.69 7.60
C VAL A 5 6.34 9.69 8.27
N GLU A 6 5.36 9.19 7.52
CA GLU A 6 4.53 8.06 7.91
C GLU A 6 5.04 6.79 7.25
N TYR A 7 5.20 5.71 8.03
CA TYR A 7 5.59 4.39 7.54
C TYR A 7 4.34 3.56 7.32
N ASN A 8 4.07 3.20 6.08
CA ASN A 8 2.88 2.47 5.70
C ASN A 8 3.24 1.05 5.25
N PRO A 9 2.84 0.03 6.02
CA PRO A 9 3.03 -1.36 5.63
C PRO A 9 2.00 -1.83 4.59
N ASP A 10 1.04 -0.98 4.24
CA ASP A 10 -0.09 -1.21 3.37
C ASP A 10 -0.33 0.01 2.45
N LEU A 11 -0.93 -0.21 1.29
CA LEU A 11 -1.40 0.88 0.45
C LEU A 11 -2.92 1.06 0.62
N ALA A 12 -3.32 2.11 1.33
CA ALA A 12 -4.73 2.46 1.53
C ALA A 12 -5.20 3.52 0.52
N LEU A 13 -6.11 3.14 -0.38
CA LEU A 13 -6.68 4.02 -1.41
C LEU A 13 -8.21 4.14 -1.28
N ARG A 14 -8.78 5.18 -1.88
CA ARG A 14 -10.23 5.43 -1.89
C ARG A 14 -10.93 4.54 -2.90
N ASN A 15 -12.24 4.41 -2.78
CA ASN A 15 -13.05 3.77 -3.82
C ASN A 15 -13.13 4.69 -5.06
N ILE A 16 -13.15 4.11 -6.26
CA ILE A 16 -13.25 4.85 -7.53
C ILE A 16 -14.44 5.81 -7.60
N SER A 17 -15.53 5.53 -6.87
CA SER A 17 -16.68 6.42 -6.78
C SER A 17 -16.35 7.82 -6.26
N GLU A 18 -15.29 8.00 -5.47
CA GLU A 18 -14.83 9.32 -5.02
C GLU A 18 -14.27 10.17 -6.16
N TYR A 19 -13.57 9.52 -7.12
CA TYR A 19 -13.15 10.18 -8.35
C TYR A 19 -14.35 10.51 -9.24
N THR A 20 -15.30 9.58 -9.40
CA THR A 20 -16.52 9.81 -10.19
C THR A 20 -17.35 10.98 -9.66
N LYS A 21 -17.30 11.23 -8.35
CA LYS A 21 -17.96 12.38 -7.69
C LYS A 21 -17.15 13.68 -7.76
N GLY A 22 -15.90 13.65 -8.21
CA GLY A 22 -15.00 14.80 -8.25
C GLY A 22 -14.36 15.16 -6.91
N ASN A 23 -14.42 14.28 -5.90
CA ASN A 23 -13.88 14.55 -4.55
C ASN A 23 -12.37 14.30 -4.45
N ARG A 24 -11.82 13.51 -5.38
CA ARG A 24 -10.46 12.95 -5.32
C ARG A 24 -9.86 12.81 -6.70
N ASN A 25 -8.53 12.81 -6.77
CA ASN A 25 -7.83 12.43 -7.99
C ASN A 25 -7.96 10.93 -8.26
N LYS A 26 -7.84 10.56 -9.53
CA LYS A 26 -7.91 9.15 -9.97
C LYS A 26 -6.85 8.28 -9.28
N GLU A 27 -5.65 8.83 -9.08
CA GLU A 27 -4.52 8.15 -8.44
C GLU A 27 -4.71 7.98 -6.92
N GLU A 28 -5.64 8.69 -6.30
CA GLU A 28 -6.00 8.47 -4.90
C GLU A 28 -7.00 7.32 -4.73
N CYS A 29 -7.46 6.73 -5.84
CA CYS A 29 -8.54 5.76 -5.88
C CYS A 29 -8.08 4.41 -6.43
N ILE A 30 -8.69 3.34 -5.92
CA ILE A 30 -8.56 1.98 -6.43
C ILE A 30 -9.29 1.91 -7.77
N PRO A 31 -8.66 1.44 -8.85
CA PRO A 31 -9.32 1.19 -10.13
C PRO A 31 -10.49 0.20 -9.99
N GLU A 32 -11.54 0.38 -10.77
CA GLU A 32 -12.72 -0.50 -10.74
C GLU A 32 -12.37 -1.97 -11.03
N ASN A 33 -11.48 -2.20 -11.99
CA ASN A 33 -10.98 -3.53 -12.35
C ASN A 33 -9.47 -3.59 -12.12
N LEU A 34 -9.07 -4.22 -11.01
CA LEU A 34 -7.69 -4.61 -10.76
C LEU A 34 -7.33 -5.81 -11.63
N VAL A 35 -6.20 -5.70 -12.33
CA VAL A 35 -5.69 -6.74 -13.23
C VAL A 35 -4.33 -7.18 -12.73
N VAL A 36 -4.16 -8.48 -12.49
CA VAL A 36 -2.89 -9.09 -12.09
C VAL A 36 -1.81 -8.81 -13.14
N GLY A 37 -0.60 -8.48 -12.69
CA GLY A 37 0.56 -8.07 -13.50
C GLY A 37 0.50 -6.63 -14.02
N LYS A 38 -0.61 -5.91 -13.81
CA LYS A 38 -0.74 -4.52 -14.25
C LYS A 38 -0.18 -3.55 -13.22
N ILE A 39 0.46 -2.49 -13.73
CA ILE A 39 0.99 -1.39 -12.94
C ILE A 39 0.00 -0.23 -12.93
N TYR A 40 -0.21 0.35 -11.76
CA TYR A 40 -1.08 1.50 -11.54
C TYR A 40 -0.34 2.58 -10.75
N SER A 41 -0.72 3.84 -10.96
CA SER A 41 -0.23 4.98 -10.18
C SER A 41 -1.00 5.11 -8.87
N PHE A 42 -0.34 5.66 -7.84
CA PHE A 42 -0.99 6.08 -6.61
C PHE A 42 -0.55 7.48 -6.19
N LEU A 43 -1.42 8.18 -5.45
CA LEU A 43 -1.14 9.48 -4.84
C LEU A 43 -1.62 9.49 -3.38
N LYS A 44 -0.77 10.03 -2.49
CA LYS A 44 -1.04 10.16 -1.06
C LYS A 44 -0.53 11.51 -0.56
N LYS A 45 -1.27 12.12 0.37
CA LYS A 45 -0.83 13.31 1.09
C LYS A 45 0.20 12.93 2.17
N GLY A 46 1.20 13.79 2.34
CA GLY A 46 2.33 13.63 3.28
C GLY A 46 3.50 12.84 2.70
N GLN A 47 4.59 12.76 3.48
CA GLN A 47 5.73 11.89 3.18
C GLN A 47 5.41 10.47 3.67
N ARG A 48 5.34 9.52 2.75
CA ARG A 48 4.87 8.14 2.99
C ARG A 48 5.93 7.13 2.60
N ASN A 49 6.53 6.45 3.57
CA ASN A 49 7.48 5.40 3.30
C ASN A 49 6.74 4.07 3.10
N TYR A 50 7.09 3.34 2.04
CA TYR A 50 6.54 2.04 1.71
C TYR A 50 7.64 1.00 1.59
N TRP A 51 7.30 -0.26 1.87
CA TRP A 51 8.22 -1.36 1.66
C TRP A 51 8.35 -1.70 0.16
N LEU A 52 9.52 -1.42 -0.41
CA LEU A 52 9.80 -1.65 -1.84
C LEU A 52 10.26 -3.09 -2.16
N PHE A 53 10.79 -3.80 -1.17
CA PHE A 53 11.39 -5.13 -1.37
C PHE A 53 10.41 -6.30 -1.15
N GLY A 54 9.15 -6.02 -0.84
CA GLY A 54 8.18 -7.06 -0.53
C GLY A 54 6.76 -6.72 -0.92
N GLU A 55 5.92 -7.75 -0.80
CA GLU A 55 4.49 -7.65 -1.07
C GLU A 55 3.79 -6.98 0.11
N ILE A 56 2.98 -5.96 -0.19
CA ILE A 56 2.13 -5.30 0.78
C ILE A 56 0.66 -5.41 0.38
N PRO A 57 -0.29 -5.36 1.33
CA PRO A 57 -1.70 -5.36 1.01
C PRO A 57 -2.14 -4.02 0.42
N LEU A 58 -2.94 -4.09 -0.64
CA LEU A 58 -3.79 -3.00 -1.10
C LEU A 58 -5.13 -3.09 -0.35
N ILE A 59 -5.55 -2.00 0.28
CA ILE A 59 -6.81 -1.90 1.02
C ILE A 59 -7.63 -0.69 0.59
N ALA A 60 -8.95 -0.80 0.71
CA ALA A 60 -9.86 0.33 0.53
C ALA A 60 -10.05 1.08 1.86
N THR A 61 -10.10 2.40 1.81
CA THR A 61 -10.38 3.23 2.98
C THR A 61 -11.53 4.20 2.75
N LYS A 62 -12.40 4.34 3.75
CA LYS A 62 -13.40 5.43 3.84
C LYS A 62 -12.88 6.65 4.59
N GLY A 63 -11.61 6.66 4.98
CA GLY A 63 -11.02 7.68 5.85
C GLY A 63 -11.32 7.39 7.31
N ASN A 64 -10.73 8.19 8.20
CA ASN A 64 -10.89 8.04 9.66
C ASN A 64 -10.61 6.61 10.13
N GLU A 65 -9.55 5.99 9.58
CA GLU A 65 -9.12 4.63 9.95
C GLU A 65 -10.15 3.52 9.65
N ILE A 66 -11.20 3.83 8.87
CA ILE A 66 -12.16 2.83 8.41
C ILE A 66 -11.56 2.14 7.17
N LEU A 67 -11.04 0.94 7.40
CA LEU A 67 -10.30 0.13 6.42
C LEU A 67 -11.07 -1.14 6.04
N SER A 68 -10.94 -1.57 4.78
CA SER A 68 -11.41 -2.89 4.34
C SER A 68 -10.40 -3.98 4.69
N ARG A 69 -10.79 -5.24 4.49
CA ARG A 69 -9.83 -6.33 4.31
C ARG A 69 -8.96 -6.07 3.06
N PRO A 70 -7.77 -6.69 2.95
CA PRO A 70 -6.97 -6.69 1.72
C PRO A 70 -7.80 -7.10 0.52
N ILE A 71 -7.72 -6.29 -0.55
CA ILE A 71 -8.38 -6.57 -1.83
C ILE A 71 -7.40 -7.08 -2.88
N ALA A 72 -6.11 -6.83 -2.69
CA ALA A 72 -5.05 -7.33 -3.53
C ALA A 72 -3.71 -7.36 -2.78
N GLY A 73 -2.83 -8.24 -3.21
CA GLY A 73 -1.41 -8.19 -2.89
C GLY A 73 -0.69 -7.39 -3.98
N ILE A 74 0.19 -6.46 -3.58
CA ILE A 74 0.87 -5.55 -4.52
C ILE A 74 2.36 -5.43 -4.21
N LEU A 75 3.14 -5.08 -5.23
CA LEU A 75 4.54 -4.63 -5.09
C LEU A 75 4.63 -3.14 -5.41
N ILE A 76 5.17 -2.34 -4.50
CA ILE A 76 5.53 -0.96 -4.81
C ILE A 76 6.77 -0.95 -5.70
N LYS A 77 6.69 -0.29 -6.85
CA LYS A 77 7.80 -0.16 -7.82
C LYS A 77 8.59 1.11 -7.64
N GLU A 78 7.90 2.20 -7.31
CA GLU A 78 8.52 3.50 -7.05
C GLU A 78 7.63 4.30 -6.09
N ALA A 79 8.27 5.15 -5.28
CA ALA A 79 7.61 6.16 -4.45
C ALA A 79 8.48 7.42 -4.48
N THR A 80 7.88 8.57 -4.76
CA THR A 80 8.54 9.87 -4.89
C THR A 80 7.79 10.89 -4.05
N HIS A 81 8.51 11.56 -3.16
CA HIS A 81 7.98 12.70 -2.41
C HIS A 81 8.14 13.99 -3.21
N PHE A 82 7.12 14.84 -3.21
CA PHE A 82 7.14 16.12 -3.90
C PHE A 82 6.26 17.14 -3.18
N ILE A 83 6.44 18.41 -3.51
CA ILE A 83 5.62 19.51 -3.01
C ILE A 83 4.75 20.01 -4.15
N GLU A 84 3.46 20.16 -3.88
CA GLU A 84 2.49 20.75 -4.80
C GLU A 84 1.57 21.68 -4.01
N ASN A 85 1.42 22.92 -4.47
CA ASN A 85 0.61 23.96 -3.80
C ASN A 85 0.95 24.17 -2.31
N GLY A 86 2.24 24.04 -1.95
CA GLY A 86 2.71 24.17 -0.57
C GLY A 86 2.43 22.96 0.33
N GLU A 87 1.80 21.91 -0.20
CA GLU A 87 1.55 20.65 0.51
C GLU A 87 2.51 19.55 0.04
N VAL A 88 2.91 18.68 0.97
CA VAL A 88 3.76 17.53 0.65
C VAL A 88 2.91 16.35 0.23
N TYR A 89 3.32 15.65 -0.81
CA TYR A 89 2.70 14.44 -1.32
C TYR A 89 3.72 13.34 -1.56
N THR A 90 3.22 12.12 -1.64
CA THR A 90 3.93 10.96 -2.14
C THR A 90 3.14 10.37 -3.29
N LYS A 91 3.75 10.27 -4.46
CA LYS A 91 3.20 9.52 -5.61
C LYS A 91 4.09 8.33 -5.91
N GLY A 92 3.53 7.34 -6.60
CA GLY A 92 4.32 6.19 -6.99
C GLY A 92 3.56 5.25 -7.90
N LYS A 93 4.13 4.06 -8.10
CA LYS A 93 3.53 2.99 -8.87
C LYS A 93 3.53 1.69 -8.08
N TYR A 94 2.49 0.90 -8.29
CA TYR A 94 2.38 -0.45 -7.75
C TYR A 94 1.96 -1.45 -8.83
N GLU A 95 2.50 -2.66 -8.75
CA GLU A 95 2.09 -3.80 -9.56
C GLU A 95 1.15 -4.70 -8.76
N VAL A 96 0.05 -5.15 -9.37
CA VAL A 96 -0.88 -6.10 -8.76
C VAL A 96 -0.35 -7.52 -8.90
N ILE A 97 -0.15 -8.23 -7.78
CA ILE A 97 0.34 -9.62 -7.77
C ILE A 97 -0.81 -10.61 -7.69
N GLU A 98 -1.81 -10.32 -6.86
CA GLU A 98 -3.01 -11.14 -6.72
C GLU A 98 -4.21 -10.26 -6.37
N VAL A 99 -5.40 -10.63 -6.82
CA VAL A 99 -6.66 -9.98 -6.45
C VAL A 99 -7.50 -10.95 -5.63
N PHE A 100 -7.89 -10.53 -4.43
CA PHE A 100 -8.66 -11.35 -3.50
C PHE A 100 -10.15 -11.12 -3.71
N LYS A 101 -10.92 -12.20 -3.86
CA LYS A 101 -12.37 -12.17 -4.09
C LYS A 101 -13.18 -12.74 -2.93
N ASP A 102 -12.50 -13.20 -1.88
CA ASP A 102 -13.10 -13.77 -0.69
C ASP A 102 -12.66 -13.03 0.57
N ASN A 103 -13.27 -13.38 1.71
CA ASN A 103 -12.95 -12.80 3.02
C ASN A 103 -11.88 -13.59 3.78
N LYS A 104 -11.05 -14.40 3.08
CA LYS A 104 -9.99 -15.14 3.75
C LYS A 104 -8.90 -14.19 4.24
N ILE A 105 -8.16 -14.65 5.22
CA ILE A 105 -6.96 -13.97 5.69
C ILE A 105 -5.84 -14.34 4.72
N TYR A 106 -5.24 -13.33 4.08
CA TYR A 106 -4.09 -13.51 3.18
C TYR A 106 -2.77 -13.02 3.81
N PHE A 107 -2.88 -12.16 4.82
CA PHE A 107 -1.74 -11.55 5.51
C PHE A 107 -1.87 -11.75 7.02
N GLU A 108 -0.77 -12.14 7.65
CA GLU A 108 -0.58 -12.10 9.10
C GLU A 108 0.35 -10.93 9.42
N CYS A 109 -0.21 -9.87 10.00
CA CYS A 109 0.48 -8.59 10.18
C CYS A 109 0.90 -7.99 8.82
N PHE A 110 2.18 -8.11 8.44
CA PHE A 110 2.72 -7.57 7.18
C PHE A 110 3.19 -8.68 6.23
N ASP A 111 3.15 -9.92 6.67
CA ASP A 111 3.65 -11.06 5.91
C ASP A 111 2.50 -11.81 5.27
N ARG A 112 2.66 -12.19 3.99
CA ARG A 112 1.72 -13.10 3.34
C ARG A 112 1.79 -14.47 4.03
N ILE A 113 0.63 -15.08 4.23
CA ILE A 113 0.56 -16.40 4.90
C ILE A 113 1.45 -17.40 4.14
N GLY A 114 2.24 -18.16 4.90
CA GLY A 114 3.15 -19.18 4.37
C GLY A 114 4.55 -18.68 4.00
N ILE A 115 4.84 -17.37 4.07
CA ILE A 115 6.20 -16.83 3.80
C ILE A 115 7.10 -16.91 5.04
N ARG A 116 6.55 -16.68 6.25
CA ARG A 116 7.32 -16.86 7.49
C ARG A 116 7.70 -18.33 7.63
N LYS A 117 8.95 -18.65 7.31
CA LYS A 117 9.60 -19.83 7.88
C LYS A 117 9.62 -19.63 9.39
N GLU A 118 9.13 -20.61 10.16
CA GLU A 118 9.34 -20.62 11.61
C GLU A 118 10.84 -20.39 11.85
N ASN A 119 11.19 -19.25 12.44
CA ASN A 119 12.58 -18.92 12.78
C ASN A 119 13.04 -19.87 13.90
N ARG A 120 13.49 -21.08 13.55
CA ARG A 120 14.33 -21.89 14.43
C ARG A 120 15.82 -21.60 14.27
N ASP A 121 16.24 -20.86 13.24
CA ASP A 121 17.68 -20.69 12.93
C ASP A 121 18.21 -19.25 12.92
N MET A 122 17.38 -18.22 13.16
CA MET A 122 17.87 -16.82 13.18
C MET A 122 18.45 -16.35 14.53
N ALA A 123 18.71 -17.26 15.47
CA ALA A 123 19.45 -16.96 16.70
C ALA A 123 20.98 -16.89 16.51
N LYS A 124 21.50 -16.89 15.26
CA LYS A 124 22.94 -16.94 14.97
C LYS A 124 23.55 -15.70 14.32
N PHE A 125 22.83 -14.60 14.19
CA PHE A 125 23.42 -13.35 13.68
C PHE A 125 23.16 -12.18 14.64
N ARG A 126 23.89 -12.19 15.75
CA ARG A 126 24.37 -10.95 16.38
C ARG A 126 25.89 -10.98 16.25
N PRO A 127 26.51 -10.17 15.36
CA PRO A 127 27.88 -9.78 15.61
C PRO A 127 27.88 -8.88 16.85
N GLU A 128 28.89 -9.10 17.70
CA GLU A 128 29.19 -8.30 18.90
C GLU A 128 29.42 -6.82 18.58
#